data_AF-A0AAU2NG78-F1
#
_entry.id   AF-A0AAU2NG78-F1
#
_cell.length_a   1.000
_cell.length_b   1.000
_cell.length_c   1.000
_cell.angle_alpha   90.00
_cell.angle_beta   90.00
_cell.angle_gamma   90.00
#
_symmetry.space_group_name_H-M   'P 1'
#
loop_
_entity.id
_entity.type
_entity.pdbx_description
1 polymer ?
#
loop_
_entity_poly.entity_id
_entity_poly.type
_entity_poly.pdbx_seq_one_letter_code
_entity_poly.pdbx_strand_id
1 'polypeptide(L)'
;MSTGTALAVDPHVVTCTLAPRYEAVRTARDFARTALQRWGLGELFDDVALVASELVTNALRHAIGAHPGSACNASDDFDFSGRPTTDGRLPIRISLVHRAPQVVCAVSDPSSTGPVAREADFVAESGRGLHLVDSFSRSWGWHPLGGGKVVWAMFEAEESAADAIPELGGRHRRSA
;
A
#
# COMPACT_ATOMS: atom_id res chain seq x y z
N MET A 1 -12.11 -5.25 36.94
CA MET A 1 -12.84 -5.15 35.66
C MET A 1 -11.93 -4.41 34.70
N SER A 2 -11.21 -5.14 33.84
CA SER A 2 -10.31 -4.54 32.84
C SER A 2 -11.10 -4.27 31.57
N THR A 3 -11.29 -2.99 31.25
CA THR A 3 -11.90 -2.53 30.00
C THR A 3 -10.88 -2.69 28.89
N GLY A 4 -10.94 -3.80 28.15
CA GLY A 4 -10.18 -3.95 26.91
C GLY A 4 -10.70 -2.95 25.89
N THR A 5 -9.89 -1.95 25.54
CA THR A 5 -10.19 -1.02 24.46
C THR A 5 -10.17 -1.81 23.15
N ALA A 6 -11.35 -2.17 22.65
CA ALA A 6 -11.47 -2.63 21.27
C ALA A 6 -11.13 -1.43 20.39
N LEU A 7 -9.92 -1.41 19.82
CA LEU A 7 -9.58 -0.48 18.76
C LEU A 7 -10.59 -0.73 17.63
N ALA A 8 -11.52 0.19 17.43
CA ALA A 8 -12.43 0.13 16.30
C ALA A 8 -11.57 0.08 15.03
N VAL A 9 -11.63 -1.03 14.31
CA VAL A 9 -10.98 -1.16 13.00
C VAL A 9 -11.63 -0.14 12.09
N ASP A 10 -10.88 0.88 11.70
CA ASP A 10 -11.36 1.88 10.77
C ASP A 10 -11.74 1.20 9.45
N PRO A 11 -13.02 1.26 9.01
CA PRO A 11 -13.46 0.57 7.80
C PRO A 11 -12.84 1.17 6.52
N HIS A 12 -12.22 2.34 6.62
CA HIS A 12 -11.50 2.99 5.54
C HIS A 12 -9.99 2.70 5.56
N VAL A 13 -9.51 1.84 6.47
CA VAL A 13 -8.12 1.38 6.47
C VAL A 13 -8.11 -0.13 6.37
N VAL A 14 -7.48 -0.66 5.33
CA VAL A 14 -7.26 -2.10 5.17
C VAL A 14 -5.79 -2.38 4.96
N THR A 15 -5.31 -3.51 5.46
CA THR A 15 -3.92 -3.92 5.32
C THR A 15 -3.82 -5.41 5.07
N CYS A 16 -2.90 -5.82 4.20
CA CYS A 16 -2.60 -7.20 3.90
C CYS A 16 -1.09 -7.44 3.99
N THR A 17 -0.68 -8.48 4.69
CA THR A 17 0.70 -8.95 4.72
C THR A 17 0.95 -9.87 3.53
N LEU A 18 1.99 -9.59 2.77
CA LEU A 18 2.36 -10.30 1.55
C LEU A 18 3.52 -11.26 1.84
N ALA A 19 3.44 -12.46 1.25
CA ALA A 19 4.56 -13.38 1.28
C ALA A 19 5.73 -12.83 0.43
N PRO A 20 7.01 -13.09 0.78
CA PRO A 20 8.18 -12.58 0.08
C PRO A 20 8.46 -13.36 -1.22
N ARG A 21 7.45 -13.46 -2.09
CA ARG A 21 7.47 -14.21 -3.35
C ARG A 21 6.66 -13.46 -4.43
N TYR A 22 7.08 -13.56 -5.69
CA TYR A 22 6.47 -12.80 -6.79
C TYR A 22 4.98 -13.11 -7.02
N GLU A 23 4.48 -14.27 -6.60
CA GLU A 23 3.05 -14.59 -6.67
C GLU A 23 2.19 -13.65 -5.80
N ALA A 24 2.79 -13.01 -4.79
CA ALA A 24 2.09 -12.07 -3.92
C ALA A 24 1.65 -10.77 -4.63
N VAL A 25 2.19 -10.47 -5.81
CA VAL A 25 1.71 -9.36 -6.66
C VAL A 25 0.24 -9.58 -7.06
N ARG A 26 -0.15 -10.82 -7.35
CA ARG A 26 -1.56 -11.15 -7.61
C ARG A 26 -2.41 -10.90 -6.38
N THR A 27 -1.94 -11.33 -5.21
CA THR A 27 -2.62 -11.08 -3.93
C THR A 27 -2.81 -9.59 -3.66
N ALA A 28 -1.81 -8.76 -3.95
CA ALA A 28 -1.90 -7.30 -3.80
C ALA A 28 -2.96 -6.68 -4.71
N ARG A 29 -3.02 -7.09 -5.99
CA ARG A 29 -4.06 -6.63 -6.94
C ARG A 29 -5.46 -7.05 -6.52
N ASP A 30 -5.63 -8.31 -6.13
CA ASP A 30 -6.93 -8.84 -5.70
C ASP A 30 -7.40 -8.15 -4.41
N PHE A 31 -6.47 -7.91 -3.47
CA PHE A 31 -6.72 -7.11 -2.28
C PHE A 31 -7.17 -5.68 -2.61
N ALA A 32 -6.47 -5.00 -3.53
CA ALA A 32 -6.82 -3.64 -3.95
C ALA A 32 -8.22 -3.58 -4.58
N ARG A 33 -8.53 -4.56 -5.45
CA ARG A 33 -9.87 -4.69 -6.04
C ARG A 33 -10.95 -4.79 -4.98
N THR A 34 -10.80 -5.72 -4.04
CA THR A 34 -11.80 -5.95 -2.99
C THR A 34 -12.00 -4.71 -2.12
N ALA A 35 -10.91 -4.01 -1.76
CA ALA A 35 -10.99 -2.80 -0.96
C ALA A 35 -11.73 -1.66 -1.68
N LEU A 36 -11.36 -1.38 -2.93
CA LEU A 36 -11.95 -0.31 -3.73
C LEU A 36 -13.42 -0.57 -4.05
N GLN A 37 -13.77 -1.82 -4.38
CA GLN A 37 -15.17 -2.23 -4.55
C GLN A 37 -15.99 -2.03 -3.28
N ARG A 38 -15.41 -2.38 -2.11
CA ARG A 38 -16.07 -2.17 -0.81
C ARG A 38 -16.30 -0.69 -0.50
N TRP A 39 -15.47 0.19 -1.01
CA TRP A 39 -15.58 1.64 -0.81
C TRP A 39 -16.36 2.36 -1.92
N GLY A 40 -16.89 1.66 -2.92
CA GLY A 40 -17.59 2.28 -4.05
C GLY A 40 -16.68 2.97 -5.07
N LEU A 41 -15.37 2.73 -4.99
CA LEU A 41 -14.33 3.37 -5.82
C LEU A 41 -13.79 2.44 -6.90
N GLY A 42 -14.67 1.66 -7.51
CA GLY A 42 -14.29 0.64 -8.50
C GLY A 42 -13.56 1.20 -9.73
N GLU A 43 -13.86 2.43 -10.13
CA GLU A 43 -13.23 3.12 -11.27
C GLU A 43 -11.72 3.35 -11.06
N LEU A 44 -11.28 3.52 -9.81
CA LEU A 44 -9.84 3.68 -9.49
C LEU A 44 -9.06 2.37 -9.55
N PHE A 45 -9.72 1.24 -9.77
CA PHE A 45 -9.09 -0.07 -9.66
C PHE A 45 -7.90 -0.22 -10.59
N ASP A 46 -8.02 0.15 -11.86
CA ASP A 46 -6.96 -0.09 -12.84
C ASP A 46 -5.68 0.68 -12.48
N ASP A 47 -5.81 1.96 -12.12
CA ASP A 47 -4.69 2.82 -11.73
C ASP A 47 -4.05 2.34 -10.41
N VAL A 48 -4.86 2.09 -9.38
CA VAL A 48 -4.36 1.64 -8.08
C VAL A 48 -3.72 0.25 -8.18
N ALA A 49 -4.29 -0.67 -8.97
CA ALA A 49 -3.75 -2.02 -9.14
C ALA A 49 -2.43 -2.03 -9.90
N LEU A 50 -2.30 -1.16 -10.91
CA LEU A 50 -1.06 -0.97 -11.65
C LEU A 50 0.04 -0.46 -10.70
N VAL A 51 -0.21 0.65 -10.00
CA VAL A 51 0.73 1.21 -9.04
C VAL A 51 1.07 0.23 -7.92
N ALA A 52 0.07 -0.45 -7.36
CA ALA A 52 0.30 -1.48 -6.33
C ALA A 52 1.19 -2.61 -6.84
N SER A 53 1.04 -3.02 -8.10
CA SER A 53 1.89 -4.07 -8.70
C SER A 53 3.33 -3.61 -8.81
N GLU A 54 3.57 -2.37 -9.22
CA GLU A 54 4.92 -1.80 -9.32
C GLU A 54 5.57 -1.63 -7.94
N LEU A 55 4.84 -1.08 -6.97
CA LEU A 55 5.34 -0.89 -5.60
C LEU A 55 5.66 -2.23 -4.93
N VAL A 56 4.79 -3.24 -5.05
CA VAL A 56 5.01 -4.58 -4.49
C VAL A 56 6.14 -5.29 -5.21
N THR A 57 6.26 -5.17 -6.53
CA THR A 57 7.36 -5.77 -7.29
C THR A 57 8.71 -5.16 -6.88
N ASN A 58 8.76 -3.84 -6.67
CA ASN A 58 9.93 -3.16 -6.13
C ASN A 58 10.26 -3.65 -4.72
N ALA A 59 9.27 -3.72 -3.82
CA ALA A 59 9.45 -4.23 -2.47
C ALA A 59 10.01 -5.67 -2.48
N LEU A 60 9.47 -6.55 -3.31
CA LEU A 60 9.93 -7.94 -3.44
C LEU A 60 11.35 -8.03 -4.00
N ARG A 61 11.69 -7.24 -5.03
CA ARG A 61 13.04 -7.17 -5.58
C ARG A 61 14.07 -6.79 -4.51
N HIS A 62 13.73 -5.82 -3.67
CA HIS A 62 14.62 -5.36 -2.59
C HIS A 62 14.62 -6.28 -1.37
N ALA A 63 13.51 -6.93 -1.06
CA ALA A 63 13.43 -7.92 0.03
C ALA A 63 14.24 -9.17 -0.27
N ILE A 64 14.22 -9.65 -1.53
CA ILE A 64 15.01 -10.82 -1.97
C ILE A 64 16.49 -10.46 -2.14
N GLY A 65 16.79 -9.23 -2.56
CA GLY A 65 18.16 -8.73 -2.75
C GLY A 65 18.83 -8.22 -1.46
N ALA A 66 18.10 -8.04 -0.36
CA ALA A 66 18.65 -7.76 0.96
C ALA A 66 19.32 -9.01 1.53
N HIS A 67 20.48 -9.34 0.96
CA HIS A 67 21.29 -10.51 1.31
C HIS A 67 21.48 -10.57 2.84
N PRO A 68 21.37 -11.76 3.46
CA PRO A 68 21.68 -12.01 4.87
C PRO A 68 23.19 -11.91 5.20
N GLY A 69 23.91 -10.96 4.58
CA GLY A 69 25.35 -10.80 4.72
C GLY A 69 25.86 -9.35 4.66
N SER A 70 24.97 -8.34 4.65
CA SER A 70 25.36 -6.92 4.75
C SER A 70 24.92 -6.28 6.08
N ALA A 71 24.73 -7.10 7.11
CA ALA A 71 24.81 -6.69 8.51
C ALA A 71 25.99 -7.48 9.12
N CYS A 72 26.77 -6.82 9.95
CA CYS A 72 27.85 -7.39 10.75
C CYS A 72 27.53 -8.81 11.28
N ASN A 73 28.43 -9.75 10.99
CA ASN A 73 28.59 -11.10 11.58
C ASN A 73 27.30 -11.89 11.88
N ALA A 74 26.94 -12.76 10.93
CA ALA A 74 25.85 -13.74 10.98
C ALA A 74 26.08 -14.93 11.95
N SER A 75 26.52 -14.68 13.19
CA SER A 75 26.74 -15.77 14.17
C SER A 75 25.72 -15.87 15.30
N ASP A 76 24.80 -14.91 15.46
CA ASP A 76 23.93 -14.85 16.66
C ASP A 76 22.42 -14.78 16.36
N ASP A 77 21.90 -15.49 15.35
CA ASP A 77 20.45 -15.48 14.99
C ASP A 77 19.60 -16.56 15.70
N PHE A 78 20.12 -17.10 16.81
CA PHE A 78 19.36 -17.92 17.75
C PHE A 78 19.50 -17.30 19.14
N ASP A 79 18.37 -16.96 19.77
CA ASP A 79 18.36 -16.67 21.20
C ASP A 79 18.88 -17.91 21.97
N PHE A 80 19.32 -17.74 23.22
CA PHE A 80 19.80 -18.80 24.12
C PHE A 80 18.81 -19.98 24.28
N SER A 81 17.56 -19.79 23.83
CA SER A 81 16.48 -20.78 23.72
C SER A 81 16.46 -21.59 22.43
N GLY A 82 17.35 -21.34 21.45
CA GLY A 82 17.34 -21.99 20.14
C GLY A 82 16.16 -21.57 19.26
N ARG A 83 15.51 -20.43 19.55
CA ARG A 83 14.43 -19.88 18.74
C ARG A 83 15.00 -18.91 17.69
N PRO A 84 14.57 -18.97 16.41
CA PRO A 84 14.99 -17.98 15.43
C PRO A 84 14.56 -16.59 15.92
N THR A 85 15.54 -15.70 16.06
CA THR A 85 15.28 -14.29 16.30
C THR A 85 14.66 -13.75 15.02
N THR A 86 13.36 -13.43 15.03
CA THR A 86 12.82 -12.56 13.99
C THR A 86 13.57 -11.25 14.13
N ASP A 87 14.66 -11.09 13.38
CA ASP A 87 15.35 -9.83 13.18
C ASP A 87 14.25 -8.79 12.93
N GLY A 88 14.34 -7.61 13.53
CA GLY A 88 13.28 -6.58 13.58
C GLY A 88 12.84 -6.02 12.22
N ARG A 89 13.12 -6.72 11.13
CA ARG A 89 12.69 -6.55 9.76
C ARG A 89 11.17 -6.57 9.63
N LEU A 90 10.65 -5.51 9.04
CA LEU A 90 9.22 -5.39 8.76
C LEU A 90 8.81 -6.37 7.64
N PRO A 91 7.70 -7.10 7.76
CA PRO A 91 7.19 -7.88 6.65
C PRO A 91 6.69 -6.96 5.53
N ILE A 92 6.64 -7.50 4.30
CA ILE A 92 6.02 -6.77 3.20
C ILE A 92 4.52 -6.64 3.49
N ARG A 93 4.01 -5.40 3.55
CA ARG A 93 2.59 -5.12 3.75
C ARG A 93 2.12 -4.10 2.75
N ILE A 94 0.97 -4.35 2.16
CA ILE A 94 0.21 -3.35 1.41
C ILE A 94 -0.94 -2.87 2.29
N SER A 95 -1.14 -1.55 2.32
CA SER A 95 -2.25 -0.91 3.00
C SER A 95 -2.94 0.05 2.04
N LEU A 96 -4.27 0.05 2.08
CA LEU A 96 -5.08 1.05 1.42
C LEU A 96 -5.80 1.87 2.49
N VAL A 97 -5.78 3.19 2.32
CA VAL A 97 -6.44 4.14 3.21
C VAL A 97 -7.36 5.02 2.36
N HIS A 98 -8.64 5.06 2.69
CA HIS A 98 -9.62 5.95 2.09
C HIS A 98 -9.91 7.12 3.04
N ARG A 99 -9.57 8.33 2.62
CA ARG A 99 -9.88 9.58 3.31
C ARG A 99 -10.41 10.55 2.27
N ALA A 100 -11.73 10.50 2.02
CA ALA A 100 -12.37 11.27 0.98
C ALA A 100 -11.86 12.74 0.97
N PRO A 101 -11.43 13.25 -0.21
CA PRO A 101 -11.58 12.66 -1.54
C PRO A 101 -10.38 11.82 -2.00
N GLN A 102 -9.62 11.17 -1.10
CA GLN A 102 -8.33 10.57 -1.44
C GLN A 102 -8.24 9.08 -1.08
N VAL A 103 -7.55 8.32 -1.92
CA VAL A 103 -7.08 6.96 -1.61
C VAL A 103 -5.57 6.95 -1.59
N VAL A 104 -4.98 6.37 -0.54
CA VAL A 104 -3.53 6.16 -0.43
C VAL A 104 -3.25 4.66 -0.48
N CYS A 105 -2.36 4.27 -1.40
CA CYS A 105 -1.76 2.95 -1.46
C CYS A 105 -0.34 2.99 -0.90
N ALA A 106 -0.10 2.29 0.21
CA ALA A 106 1.19 2.27 0.87
C ALA A 106 1.72 0.84 1.01
N VAL A 107 2.96 0.64 0.57
CA VAL A 107 3.69 -0.63 0.67
C VAL A 107 4.88 -0.45 1.60
N SER A 108 4.89 -1.17 2.72
CA SER A 108 6.05 -1.26 3.60
C SER A 108 6.86 -2.51 3.32
N ASP A 109 8.18 -2.44 3.41
CA ASP A 109 9.10 -3.57 3.20
C ASP A 109 10.34 -3.43 4.10
N PRO A 110 11.12 -4.50 4.33
CA PRO A 110 12.25 -4.48 5.28
C PRO A 110 13.49 -3.75 4.73
N SER A 111 13.49 -3.29 3.49
CA SER A 111 14.63 -2.58 2.91
C SER A 111 14.74 -1.16 3.46
N SER A 112 15.97 -0.76 3.78
CA SER A 112 16.33 0.64 4.08
C SER A 112 16.73 1.43 2.83
N THR A 113 16.83 0.78 1.66
CA THR A 113 17.21 1.43 0.41
C THR A 113 16.04 2.22 -0.15
N GLY A 114 16.17 3.53 -0.33
CA GLY A 114 15.12 4.34 -0.97
C GLY A 114 14.76 3.84 -2.38
N PRO A 115 13.52 4.04 -2.86
CA PRO A 115 13.15 3.75 -4.24
C PRO A 115 14.00 4.62 -5.18
N VAL A 116 14.83 3.98 -6.03
CA VAL A 116 15.69 4.70 -6.98
C VAL A 116 14.90 4.94 -8.26
N ALA A 117 14.42 6.18 -8.47
CA ALA A 117 13.93 6.62 -9.77
C ALA A 117 15.13 6.71 -10.72
N ARG A 118 15.28 5.75 -11.63
CA ARG A 118 16.20 5.87 -12.76
C ARG A 118 15.41 6.35 -13.96
N GLU A 119 15.90 7.41 -14.62
CA GLU A 119 15.43 7.79 -15.95
C GLU A 119 15.42 6.54 -16.85
N ALA A 120 14.36 6.39 -17.63
CA ALA A 120 14.10 5.20 -18.41
C ALA A 120 15.17 5.02 -19.50
N ASP A 121 16.24 4.29 -19.18
CA ASP A 121 17.10 3.71 -20.20
C ASP A 121 16.24 2.73 -21.00
N PHE A 122 15.93 3.09 -22.25
CA PHE A 122 14.95 2.47 -23.15
C PHE A 122 15.13 0.96 -23.40
N VAL A 123 16.16 0.33 -22.82
CA VAL A 123 16.56 -1.06 -23.01
C VAL A 123 16.54 -1.88 -21.71
N ALA A 124 16.37 -1.24 -20.54
CA ALA A 124 16.28 -1.93 -19.25
C ALA A 124 14.88 -1.82 -18.65
N GLU A 125 14.23 -2.96 -18.37
CA GLU A 125 12.94 -3.01 -17.65
C GLU A 125 13.00 -2.34 -16.25
N SER A 126 14.20 -2.12 -15.72
CA SER A 126 14.45 -1.64 -14.35
C SER A 126 14.19 -0.15 -14.07
N GLY A 127 13.61 0.61 -15.00
CA GLY A 127 13.27 2.04 -14.81
C GLY A 127 11.79 2.40 -15.00
N ARG A 128 10.98 1.50 -15.57
CA ARG A 128 9.57 1.83 -15.91
C ARG A 128 8.64 1.89 -14.71
N GLY A 129 8.91 1.11 -13.67
CA GLY A 129 7.98 0.96 -12.55
C GLY A 129 7.68 2.26 -11.82
N LEU A 130 8.69 3.09 -11.52
CA LEU A 130 8.45 4.38 -10.85
C LEU A 130 7.89 5.44 -11.80
N HIS A 131 8.17 5.37 -13.11
CA HIS A 131 7.53 6.25 -14.09
C HIS A 131 6.02 5.96 -14.22
N LEU A 132 5.64 4.69 -14.12
CA LEU A 132 4.25 4.27 -14.01
C LEU A 132 3.60 4.79 -12.71
N VAL A 133 4.29 4.67 -11.57
CA VAL A 133 3.81 5.26 -10.31
C VAL A 133 3.60 6.77 -10.44
N ASP A 134 4.54 7.47 -11.07
CA ASP A 134 4.48 8.92 -11.29
C ASP A 134 3.31 9.33 -12.20
N SER A 135 3.08 8.58 -13.28
CA SER A 135 2.04 8.90 -14.27
C SER A 135 0.62 8.62 -13.79
N PHE A 136 0.44 7.59 -12.95
CA PHE A 136 -0.88 7.10 -12.53
C PHE A 136 -1.26 7.50 -11.09
N SER A 137 -0.40 8.22 -10.38
CA SER A 137 -0.73 8.75 -9.05
C SER A 137 -0.71 10.28 -9.05
N ARG A 138 -1.54 10.90 -8.21
CA ARG A 138 -1.51 12.35 -8.00
C ARG A 138 -0.20 12.81 -7.36
N SER A 139 0.30 12.00 -6.44
CA SER A 139 1.59 12.21 -5.78
C SER A 139 2.03 10.91 -5.12
N TRP A 140 3.33 10.73 -4.97
CA TRP A 140 3.90 9.57 -4.29
C TRP A 140 5.14 9.98 -3.51
N GLY A 141 5.59 9.11 -2.59
CA GLY A 141 6.76 9.36 -1.78
C GLY A 141 7.20 8.13 -1.00
N TRP A 142 8.22 8.28 -0.17
CA TRP A 142 8.70 7.19 0.69
C TRP A 142 9.31 7.74 1.98
N HIS A 143 9.17 7.00 3.08
CA HIS A 143 9.71 7.35 4.40
C HIS A 143 10.39 6.12 5.04
N PRO A 144 11.52 6.30 5.75
CA PRO A 144 12.11 5.22 6.53
C PRO A 144 11.22 4.86 7.73
N LEU A 145 11.22 3.57 8.08
CA LEU A 145 10.58 3.02 9.27
C LEU A 145 11.62 2.32 10.14
N GLY A 146 11.32 2.13 11.43
CA GLY A 146 12.14 1.26 12.28
C GLY A 146 12.14 -0.17 11.73
N GLY A 147 13.23 -0.58 11.08
CA GLY A 147 13.37 -1.90 10.46
C GLY A 147 12.88 -2.01 8.99
N GLY A 148 12.77 -0.89 8.27
CA GLY A 148 12.43 -0.91 6.84
C GLY A 148 12.07 0.45 6.26
N LYS A 149 11.18 0.47 5.28
CA LYS A 149 10.63 1.70 4.69
C LYS A 149 9.15 1.52 4.35
N VAL A 150 8.49 2.63 4.03
CA VAL A 150 7.19 2.65 3.35
C VAL A 150 7.31 3.50 2.09
N VAL A 151 6.79 2.99 0.97
CA VAL A 151 6.56 3.73 -0.27
C VAL A 151 5.06 3.89 -0.44
N TRP A 152 4.59 5.09 -0.73
CA TRP A 152 3.17 5.39 -0.84
C TRP A 152 2.86 6.16 -2.11
N ALA A 153 1.65 5.97 -2.63
CA ALA A 153 1.08 6.68 -3.77
C ALA A 153 -0.36 7.09 -3.46
N MET A 154 -0.75 8.28 -3.89
CA MET A 154 -2.04 8.90 -3.62
C MET A 154 -2.85 9.08 -4.90
N PHE A 155 -4.15 8.85 -4.81
CA PHE A 155 -5.13 8.95 -5.89
C PHE A 155 -6.30 9.81 -5.44
N GLU A 156 -6.94 10.49 -6.39
CA GLU A 156 -8.19 11.18 -6.13
C GLU A 156 -9.35 10.21 -6.31
N ALA A 157 -10.11 10.01 -5.25
CA ALA A 157 -11.41 9.40 -5.29
C ALA A 157 -12.43 10.48 -5.70
N GLU A 158 -12.70 10.57 -7.01
CA GLU A 158 -13.92 11.21 -7.44
C GLU A 158 -15.09 10.38 -6.92
N GLU A 159 -15.82 10.93 -5.96
CA GLU A 159 -17.05 10.34 -5.46
C GLU A 159 -18.00 10.20 -6.66
N SER A 160 -18.34 8.97 -7.01
CA SER A 160 -19.25 8.73 -8.14
C SER A 160 -20.55 9.48 -7.89
N ALA A 161 -20.92 10.36 -8.82
CA ALA A 161 -22.17 11.14 -8.77
C ALA A 161 -23.44 10.27 -8.65
N ALA A 162 -23.32 8.93 -8.74
CA ALA A 162 -24.39 7.98 -8.49
C ALA A 162 -24.87 7.92 -7.02
N ASP A 163 -24.05 8.36 -6.04
CA ASP A 163 -24.45 8.44 -4.62
C ASP A 163 -24.97 9.84 -4.22
N ALA A 164 -24.92 10.81 -5.14
CA ALA A 164 -25.59 12.10 -4.96
C ALA A 164 -27.11 11.91 -5.13
N ILE A 165 -27.77 11.48 -4.05
CA ILE A 165 -29.23 11.55 -3.93
C ILE A 165 -29.63 13.00 -4.26
N PRO A 166 -30.47 13.26 -5.28
CA PRO A 166 -31.04 14.59 -5.42
C PRO A 166 -31.93 14.79 -4.20
N GLU A 167 -31.64 15.81 -3.39
CA GLU A 167 -32.52 16.22 -2.29
C GLU A 167 -33.91 16.55 -2.83
N LEU A 168 -34.77 15.54 -2.86
CA LEU A 168 -36.19 15.69 -3.12
C LEU A 168 -36.87 16.04 -1.79
N GLY A 169 -36.83 17.34 -1.45
CA GLY A 169 -37.58 17.91 -0.35
C GLY A 169 -37.45 19.44 -0.37
N GLY A 170 -38.49 20.25 -0.54
CA GLY A 170 -39.90 19.93 -0.58
C GLY A 170 -40.74 21.16 -0.86
N ARG A 171 -42.01 20.88 -1.16
CA ARG A 171 -43.14 21.82 -1.09
C ARG A 171 -42.99 22.82 0.06
N HIS A 172 -42.98 24.10 -0.29
CA HIS A 172 -43.53 25.14 0.59
C HIS A 172 -44.90 25.61 0.07
N ARG A 173 -45.89 25.13 0.81
CA ARG A 173 -47.20 25.70 1.22
C ARG A 173 -47.88 26.81 0.39
N ARG A 174 -49.19 26.58 0.25
CA ARG A 174 -50.30 27.49 -0.07
C ARG A 174 -50.24 28.85 0.64
N SER A 175 -50.77 29.87 -0.05
CA SER A 175 -51.83 30.82 0.38
C SER A 175 -51.46 32.29 0.19
N ALA A 176 -52.07 32.92 -0.82
CA ALA A 176 -52.87 34.14 -0.74
C ALA A 176 -53.69 34.27 -2.04
#